data_AF-A0A3N9NVM3-F1
#
_entry.id   AF-A0A3N9NVM3-F1
#
_cell.length_a   1.000
_cell.length_b   1.000
_cell.length_c   1.000
_cell.angle_alpha   90.00
_cell.angle_beta   90.00
_cell.angle_gamma   90.00
#
_symmetry.space_group_name_H-M   'P 1'
#
loop_
_entity.id
_entity.type
_entity.pdbx_description
1 polymer ?
#
loop_
_entity_poly.entity_id
_entity_poly.type
_entity_poly.pdbx_seq_one_letter_code
_entity_poly.pdbx_strand_id
1 'polypeptide(L)'
;MHPVHKTFFLLMVSVLLAGAATAPRITVDVKPGAAISPTMYGVFFEDINFGADGGLYAELVKNRSFEFDWPLRGWQIIRRDRAQGRILILHDAERPRNPRHIRILLEQQGDGFGLQNEGFRGMGIRQGADYRFSVAARAVEGTIGALRVELVDQAGRQIAESHLNGLTAAWRTHQCHLRAGATTAAARLNVWFTGEGVLDLDMVSLFPTATWKGRDNGLRADLVQLLADLQPGFIRFPGGCIVEGFNLSQRYQWKNSIGPVDQRVVTINRWNFEFKHRPTPDYYQSYGLGFYEYFLLAEDLGAEPMPIVNCGMACQFNTAELAP
;
A
#
# COMPACT_ATOMS: atom_id res chain seq x y z
N MET A 1 97.96 2.62 46.79
CA MET A 1 97.12 3.16 47.88
C MET A 1 95.88 3.77 47.24
N HIS A 2 94.71 3.19 47.54
CA HIS A 2 93.38 3.72 47.22
C HIS A 2 93.05 4.95 48.09
N PRO A 3 92.06 5.78 47.70
CA PRO A 3 90.70 5.54 48.15
C PRO A 3 89.61 5.64 47.08
N VAL A 4 88.51 4.98 47.42
CA VAL A 4 87.22 4.78 46.77
C VAL A 4 86.29 5.96 47.08
N HIS A 5 85.41 6.36 46.15
CA HIS A 5 84.00 6.74 46.40
C HIS A 5 83.25 6.79 45.05
N LYS A 6 82.41 5.80 44.76
CA LYS A 6 80.94 5.75 44.96
C LYS A 6 80.15 6.37 43.80
N THR A 7 79.74 5.47 42.91
CA THR A 7 78.51 5.36 42.12
C THR A 7 77.41 6.39 42.40
N PHE A 8 76.77 6.93 41.35
CA PHE A 8 75.31 7.05 41.29
C PHE A 8 74.82 7.13 39.83
N PHE A 9 74.15 6.06 39.40
CA PHE A 9 73.43 5.95 38.13
C PHE A 9 72.02 6.49 38.39
N LEU A 10 71.62 7.60 37.76
CA LEU A 10 70.26 8.12 37.88
C LEU A 10 69.35 7.31 36.96
N LEU A 11 68.63 6.34 37.54
CA LEU A 11 67.56 5.62 36.87
C LEU A 11 66.31 6.51 36.87
N MET A 12 65.95 7.06 35.71
CA MET A 12 64.71 7.82 35.54
C MET A 12 63.56 6.81 35.41
N VAL A 13 62.92 6.48 36.53
CA VAL A 13 61.71 5.66 36.56
C VAL A 13 60.54 6.52 36.10
N SER A 14 60.10 6.34 34.86
CA SER A 14 58.82 6.81 34.36
C SER A 14 57.71 6.02 35.04
N VAL A 15 57.08 6.62 36.05
CA VAL A 15 55.85 6.09 36.66
C VAL A 15 54.70 6.30 35.66
N LEU A 16 54.36 5.25 34.91
CA LEU A 16 53.08 5.13 34.22
C LEU A 16 52.00 4.91 35.29
N LEU A 17 51.34 6.00 35.70
CA LEU A 17 50.08 5.93 36.45
C LEU A 17 49.00 5.42 35.50
N ALA A 18 48.86 4.09 35.42
CA ALA A 18 47.65 3.47 34.90
C ALA A 18 46.52 3.73 35.90
N GLY A 19 45.76 4.80 35.69
CA GLY A 19 44.51 5.02 36.43
C GLY A 19 43.58 3.83 36.17
N ALA A 20 43.33 3.02 37.20
CA ALA A 20 42.35 1.95 37.12
C ALA A 20 40.97 2.59 36.90
N ALA A 21 40.44 2.50 35.67
CA ALA A 21 39.08 2.90 35.37
C ALA A 21 38.14 2.03 36.21
N THR A 22 37.45 2.63 37.18
CA THR A 22 36.42 1.94 37.95
C THR A 22 35.28 1.57 37.02
N ALA A 23 34.94 0.28 36.97
CA ALA A 23 33.81 -0.17 36.16
C ALA A 23 32.53 0.53 36.64
N PRO A 24 31.67 1.01 35.72
CA PRO A 24 30.44 1.68 36.09
C PRO A 24 29.54 0.73 36.89
N ARG A 25 29.07 1.19 38.06
CA ARG A 25 28.15 0.45 38.92
C ARG A 25 26.74 0.99 38.75
N ILE A 26 25.81 0.14 38.32
CA ILE A 26 24.37 0.43 38.29
C ILE A 26 23.76 -0.18 39.56
N THR A 27 23.13 0.66 40.39
CA THR A 27 22.35 0.23 41.56
C THR A 27 20.86 0.39 41.24
N VAL A 28 20.08 -0.68 41.41
CA VAL A 28 18.63 -0.68 41.14
C VAL A 28 17.87 -0.70 42.46
N ASP A 29 16.95 0.26 42.67
CA ASP A 29 15.98 0.22 43.77
C ASP A 29 14.80 -0.68 43.38
N VAL A 30 14.47 -1.66 44.23
CA VAL A 30 13.42 -2.66 43.96
C VAL A 30 12.07 -2.30 44.59
N LYS A 31 11.94 -1.11 45.17
CA LYS A 31 10.65 -0.58 45.63
C LYS A 31 9.75 -0.27 44.42
N PRO A 32 8.45 -0.65 44.43
CA PRO A 32 7.53 -0.28 43.36
C PRO A 32 7.51 1.24 43.14
N GLY A 33 7.76 1.66 41.90
CA GLY A 33 7.70 3.05 41.46
C GLY A 33 6.31 3.47 40.97
N ALA A 34 6.27 4.44 40.07
CA ALA A 34 5.01 4.83 39.41
C ALA A 34 4.47 3.70 38.52
N ALA A 35 3.14 3.59 38.42
CA ALA A 35 2.51 2.66 37.50
C ALA A 35 2.87 3.03 36.06
N ILE A 36 3.32 2.03 35.28
CA ILE A 36 3.58 2.18 33.86
C ILE A 36 2.24 2.14 33.12
N SER A 37 1.93 3.18 32.36
CA SER A 37 0.69 3.23 31.57
C SER A 37 0.66 2.08 30.55
N PRO A 38 -0.48 1.38 30.37
CA PRO A 38 -0.67 0.42 29.28
C PRO A 38 -0.41 1.02 27.89
N THR A 39 -0.62 2.33 27.72
CA THR A 39 -0.39 3.09 26.48
C THR A 39 0.99 3.75 26.42
N MET A 40 1.95 3.35 27.26
CA MET A 40 3.31 3.91 27.22
C MET A 40 4.03 3.60 25.90
N TYR A 41 3.77 2.43 25.32
CA TYR A 41 4.37 1.98 24.06
C TYR A 41 3.29 1.68 23.03
N GLY A 42 3.51 2.08 21.79
CA GLY A 42 2.51 1.91 20.73
C GLY A 42 3.12 2.07 19.35
N VAL A 43 2.25 1.99 18.34
CA VAL A 43 2.61 2.09 16.93
C VAL A 43 2.22 3.45 16.38
N PHE A 44 3.13 4.05 15.61
CA PHE A 44 2.82 5.15 14.73
C PHE A 44 2.69 4.63 13.30
N PHE A 45 1.56 4.91 12.65
CA PHE A 45 1.32 4.55 11.26
C PHE A 45 1.04 5.79 10.43
N GLU A 46 1.78 5.90 9.34
CA GLU A 46 1.57 6.85 8.24
C GLU A 46 1.73 6.10 6.92
N ASP A 47 0.91 6.45 5.92
CA ASP A 47 1.08 5.94 4.55
C ASP A 47 2.30 6.60 3.89
N ILE A 48 3.49 6.09 4.23
CA ILE A 48 4.79 6.41 3.64
C ILE A 48 5.45 5.11 3.15
N ASN A 49 6.23 5.18 2.07
CA ASN A 49 6.91 4.04 1.44
C ASN A 49 5.98 2.92 0.92
N PHE A 50 4.80 3.27 0.40
CA PHE A 50 3.72 2.32 0.08
C PHE A 50 3.28 1.54 1.33
N GLY A 51 3.17 2.24 2.47
CA GLY A 51 2.86 1.67 3.78
C GLY A 51 1.41 1.21 3.91
N ALA A 52 0.46 1.91 3.29
CA ALA A 52 -0.93 1.51 3.19
C ALA A 52 -1.22 0.82 1.85
N ASP A 53 -1.45 1.59 0.77
CA ASP A 53 -1.63 1.05 -0.59
C ASP A 53 -0.31 0.43 -1.08
N GLY A 54 -0.30 -0.88 -1.33
CA GLY A 54 0.91 -1.67 -1.58
C GLY A 54 1.60 -2.24 -0.33
N GLY A 55 1.11 -1.87 0.85
CA GLY A 55 1.61 -2.28 2.16
C GLY A 55 0.50 -2.94 2.97
N LEU A 56 0.16 -2.38 4.13
CA LEU A 56 -0.78 -2.95 5.10
C LEU A 56 -2.15 -3.28 4.51
N TYR A 57 -2.63 -2.50 3.54
CA TYR A 57 -3.87 -2.74 2.83
C TYR A 57 -3.68 -3.83 1.76
N ALA A 58 -4.56 -4.84 1.72
CA ALA A 58 -4.32 -6.05 0.95
C ALA A 58 -4.64 -5.98 -0.56
N GLU A 59 -5.09 -4.82 -1.06
CA GLU A 59 -5.28 -4.62 -2.50
C GLU A 59 -3.95 -4.77 -3.24
N LEU A 60 -3.95 -5.58 -4.30
CA LEU A 60 -2.78 -5.80 -5.14
C LEU A 60 -2.79 -4.94 -6.40
N VAL A 61 -3.96 -4.44 -6.84
CA VAL A 61 -4.11 -3.63 -8.05
C VAL A 61 -3.81 -2.16 -7.76
N LYS A 62 -2.80 -1.62 -8.41
CA LYS A 62 -2.51 -0.18 -8.40
C LYS A 62 -3.52 0.54 -9.29
N ASN A 63 -3.98 1.72 -8.86
CA ASN A 63 -4.83 2.60 -9.67
C ASN A 63 -6.08 1.88 -10.22
N ARG A 64 -6.78 1.17 -9.33
CA ARG A 64 -7.93 0.32 -9.66
C ARG A 64 -9.14 1.04 -10.27
N SER A 65 -9.23 2.36 -10.07
CA SER A 65 -10.34 3.22 -10.52
C SER A 65 -9.94 4.21 -11.63
N PHE A 66 -8.70 4.15 -12.13
CA PHE A 66 -8.21 5.05 -13.18
C PHE A 66 -8.17 6.55 -12.82
N GLU A 67 -8.22 6.88 -11.52
CA GLU A 67 -8.30 8.27 -11.02
C GLU A 67 -6.96 8.98 -10.88
N PHE A 68 -5.83 8.28 -11.09
CA PHE A 68 -4.52 8.93 -11.04
C PHE A 68 -4.39 9.99 -12.15
N ASP A 69 -3.56 11.02 -11.96
CA ASP A 69 -3.43 12.12 -12.96
C ASP A 69 -3.09 11.61 -14.35
N TRP A 70 -2.29 10.54 -14.41
CA TRP A 70 -2.18 9.68 -15.59
C TRP A 70 -3.07 8.44 -15.39
N PRO A 71 -4.24 8.37 -16.05
CA PRO A 71 -5.25 7.34 -15.75
C PRO A 71 -4.77 5.90 -15.94
N LEU A 72 -3.80 5.66 -16.83
CA LEU A 72 -3.20 4.35 -17.08
C LEU A 72 -1.93 4.09 -16.28
N ARG A 73 -1.59 4.92 -15.28
CA ARG A 73 -0.42 4.64 -14.44
C ARG A 73 -0.61 3.30 -13.72
N GLY A 74 0.38 2.41 -13.83
CA GLY A 74 0.31 1.03 -13.36
C GLY A 74 -0.35 0.04 -14.32
N TRP A 75 -0.96 0.53 -15.41
CA TRP A 75 -1.64 -0.25 -16.43
C TRP A 75 -0.92 -0.22 -17.77
N GLN A 76 -0.93 -1.34 -18.48
CA GLN A 76 -0.44 -1.44 -19.85
C GLN A 76 -1.47 -2.15 -20.72
N ILE A 77 -1.61 -1.71 -21.97
CA ILE A 77 -2.39 -2.45 -22.96
C ILE A 77 -1.53 -3.61 -23.45
N ILE A 78 -2.04 -4.83 -23.34
CA ILE A 78 -1.37 -6.03 -23.81
C ILE A 78 -2.12 -6.59 -25.01
N ARG A 79 -1.37 -7.06 -26.01
CA ARG A 79 -1.91 -7.56 -27.28
C ARG A 79 -1.11 -8.78 -27.72
N ARG A 80 -1.80 -9.78 -28.25
CA ARG A 80 -1.22 -10.96 -28.88
C ARG A 80 -1.62 -10.99 -30.36
N ASP A 81 -0.64 -11.30 -31.20
CA ASP A 81 -0.82 -11.53 -32.64
C ASP A 81 -1.62 -10.44 -33.35
N ARG A 82 -2.74 -10.81 -33.99
CA ARG A 82 -3.58 -9.94 -34.83
C ARG A 82 -4.72 -9.25 -34.08
N ALA A 83 -4.70 -9.23 -32.74
CA ALA A 83 -5.74 -8.58 -31.95
C ALA A 83 -5.81 -7.07 -32.22
N GLN A 84 -7.00 -6.55 -32.54
CA GLN A 84 -7.24 -5.13 -32.78
C GLN A 84 -8.21 -4.58 -31.76
N GLY A 85 -7.79 -3.53 -31.07
CA GLY A 85 -8.65 -2.83 -30.14
C GLY A 85 -8.01 -1.52 -29.66
N ARG A 86 -8.84 -0.71 -29.02
CA ARG A 86 -8.45 0.56 -28.44
C ARG A 86 -9.09 0.72 -27.07
N ILE A 87 -8.51 1.60 -26.28
CA ILE A 87 -9.06 1.99 -24.99
C ILE A 87 -9.30 3.49 -25.00
N LEU A 88 -10.32 3.91 -24.25
CA LEU A 88 -10.61 5.31 -23.94
C LEU A 88 -10.78 5.43 -22.43
N ILE A 89 -10.35 6.55 -21.87
CA ILE A 89 -10.70 6.92 -20.49
C ILE A 89 -11.87 7.89 -20.59
N LEU A 90 -13.02 7.48 -20.09
CA LEU A 90 -14.23 8.30 -20.09
C LEU A 90 -14.42 8.95 -18.74
N HIS A 91 -15.02 10.13 -18.74
CA HIS A 91 -15.36 10.88 -17.54
C HIS A 91 -16.89 10.95 -17.41
N ASP A 92 -17.41 10.33 -16.36
CA ASP A 92 -18.82 10.28 -16.01
C ASP A 92 -19.15 11.34 -14.96
N ALA A 93 -19.83 12.41 -15.40
CA ALA A 93 -20.21 13.52 -14.53
C ALA A 93 -21.25 13.10 -13.46
N GLU A 94 -21.95 11.98 -13.63
CA GLU A 94 -22.90 11.45 -12.65
C GLU A 94 -22.21 10.76 -11.47
N ARG A 95 -20.88 10.52 -11.56
CA ARG A 95 -20.04 9.92 -10.51
C ARG A 95 -18.97 10.90 -10.01
N PRO A 96 -19.35 12.03 -9.38
CA PRO A 96 -18.44 13.15 -9.14
C PRO A 96 -17.29 12.86 -8.15
N ARG A 97 -17.32 11.75 -7.41
CA ARG A 97 -16.25 11.38 -6.47
C ARG A 97 -15.08 10.64 -7.15
N ASN A 98 -15.39 9.78 -8.12
CA ASN A 98 -14.45 9.02 -8.94
C ASN A 98 -15.09 8.89 -10.34
N PRO A 99 -14.95 9.93 -11.19
CA PRO A 99 -15.70 10.04 -12.43
C PRO A 99 -15.13 9.18 -13.56
N ARG A 100 -13.92 8.64 -13.44
CA ARG A 100 -13.27 7.94 -14.56
C ARG A 100 -13.67 6.47 -14.60
N HIS A 101 -13.70 5.95 -15.82
CA HIS A 101 -13.71 4.52 -16.09
C HIS A 101 -13.00 4.27 -17.42
N ILE A 102 -12.57 3.03 -17.66
CA ILE A 102 -11.98 2.66 -18.93
C ILE A 102 -13.04 2.05 -19.84
N ARG A 103 -13.10 2.52 -21.08
CA ARG A 103 -13.87 1.90 -22.17
C ARG A 103 -12.91 1.15 -23.08
N ILE A 104 -13.22 -0.10 -23.35
CA ILE A 104 -12.53 -0.97 -24.28
C ILE A 104 -13.38 -1.08 -25.53
N LEU A 105 -12.76 -0.90 -26.70
CA LEU A 105 -13.35 -1.25 -27.99
C LEU A 105 -12.49 -2.36 -28.57
N LEU A 106 -13.05 -3.57 -28.64
CA LEU A 106 -12.40 -4.75 -29.19
C LEU A 106 -12.97 -5.00 -30.59
N GLU A 107 -12.20 -4.64 -31.61
CA GLU A 107 -12.60 -4.73 -33.01
C GLU A 107 -12.32 -6.12 -33.58
N GLN A 108 -11.24 -6.75 -33.12
CA GLN A 108 -10.87 -8.10 -33.48
C GLN A 108 -10.19 -8.78 -32.29
N GLN A 109 -10.76 -9.87 -31.79
CA GLN A 109 -10.21 -10.58 -30.63
C GLN A 109 -8.77 -11.09 -30.88
N GLY A 110 -8.54 -11.68 -32.06
CA GLY A 110 -7.29 -12.40 -32.35
C GLY A 110 -6.96 -13.42 -31.26
N ASP A 111 -5.69 -13.48 -30.87
CA ASP A 111 -5.18 -14.34 -29.80
C ASP A 111 -5.16 -13.65 -28.42
N GLY A 112 -5.63 -12.39 -28.34
CA GLY A 112 -5.88 -11.69 -27.09
C GLY A 112 -5.60 -10.18 -27.13
N PHE A 113 -6.59 -9.39 -26.74
CA PHE A 113 -6.45 -7.99 -26.35
C PHE A 113 -6.81 -7.84 -24.88
N GLY A 114 -6.03 -7.09 -24.12
CA GLY A 114 -6.22 -7.01 -22.67
C GLY A 114 -5.51 -5.85 -22.01
N LEU A 115 -5.59 -5.85 -20.68
CA LEU A 115 -4.89 -4.94 -19.79
C LEU A 115 -4.00 -5.73 -18.83
N GLN A 116 -2.81 -5.21 -18.54
CA GLN A 116 -1.93 -5.71 -17.49
C GLN A 116 -1.78 -4.67 -16.39
N ASN A 117 -1.93 -5.07 -15.13
CA ASN A 117 -1.58 -4.24 -13.98
C ASN A 117 -0.29 -4.73 -13.33
N GLU A 118 0.63 -3.81 -13.06
CA GLU A 118 1.94 -4.11 -12.46
C GLU A 118 1.90 -4.27 -10.92
N GLY A 119 0.79 -3.88 -10.27
CA GLY A 119 0.68 -3.78 -8.83
C GLY A 119 1.61 -2.73 -8.22
N PHE A 120 1.95 -2.87 -6.95
CA PHE A 120 2.80 -1.93 -6.23
C PHE A 120 4.28 -2.35 -6.32
N ARG A 121 4.86 -2.20 -7.52
CA ARG A 121 6.21 -2.71 -7.89
C ARG A 121 6.26 -4.24 -7.95
N GLY A 122 5.15 -4.85 -8.39
CA GLY A 122 4.92 -6.29 -8.35
C GLY A 122 3.84 -6.67 -7.34
N MET A 123 3.21 -7.82 -7.59
CA MET A 123 2.26 -8.43 -6.67
C MET A 123 2.90 -9.65 -5.99
N GLY A 124 2.89 -9.68 -4.66
CA GLY A 124 3.33 -10.84 -3.89
C GLY A 124 2.28 -11.95 -3.93
N ILE A 125 2.57 -13.05 -4.60
CA ILE A 125 1.67 -14.20 -4.77
C ILE A 125 2.28 -15.43 -4.08
N ARG A 126 1.46 -16.20 -3.34
CA ARG A 126 1.85 -17.42 -2.65
C ARG A 126 1.19 -18.63 -3.29
N GLN A 127 1.96 -19.67 -3.58
CA GLN A 127 1.45 -20.94 -4.08
C GLN A 127 0.37 -21.51 -3.15
N GLY A 128 -0.71 -22.00 -3.75
CA GLY A 128 -1.85 -22.60 -3.06
C GLY A 128 -2.81 -21.59 -2.41
N ALA A 129 -2.48 -20.30 -2.38
CA ALA A 129 -3.39 -19.27 -1.90
C ALA A 129 -4.45 -18.93 -2.95
N ASP A 130 -5.63 -18.58 -2.47
CA ASP A 130 -6.74 -18.11 -3.30
C ASP A 130 -6.79 -16.57 -3.29
N TYR A 131 -7.05 -16.02 -4.47
CA TYR A 131 -7.16 -14.59 -4.72
C TYR A 131 -8.51 -14.30 -5.35
N ARG A 132 -9.22 -13.31 -4.82
CA ARG A 132 -10.49 -12.85 -5.37
C ARG A 132 -10.24 -11.67 -6.29
N PHE A 133 -10.53 -11.88 -7.57
CA PHE A 133 -10.60 -10.80 -8.54
C PHE A 133 -12.02 -10.24 -8.54
N SER A 134 -12.16 -8.92 -8.59
CA SER A 134 -13.44 -8.26 -8.82
C SER A 134 -13.30 -7.08 -9.77
N VAL A 135 -14.36 -6.78 -10.50
CA VAL A 135 -14.42 -5.64 -11.41
C VAL A 135 -15.85 -5.14 -11.55
N ALA A 136 -16.06 -3.83 -11.51
CA ALA A 136 -17.29 -3.24 -11.99
C ALA A 136 -17.22 -3.22 -13.52
N ALA A 137 -18.21 -3.82 -14.19
CA ALA A 137 -18.22 -3.91 -15.64
C ALA A 137 -19.63 -3.71 -16.21
N ARG A 138 -19.69 -3.22 -17.45
CA ARG A 138 -20.88 -3.34 -18.31
C ARG A 138 -20.51 -3.61 -19.77
N ALA A 139 -21.16 -4.60 -20.37
CA ALA A 139 -21.08 -4.85 -21.80
C ALA A 139 -21.98 -3.83 -22.53
N VAL A 140 -21.37 -2.88 -23.24
CA VAL A 140 -22.10 -1.76 -23.86
C VAL A 140 -22.67 -2.17 -25.22
N GLU A 141 -21.87 -2.87 -26.02
CA GLU A 141 -22.24 -3.30 -27.37
C GLU A 141 -21.48 -4.58 -27.75
N GLY A 142 -22.06 -5.37 -28.65
CA GLY A 142 -21.41 -6.53 -29.24
C GLY A 142 -21.49 -7.79 -28.39
N THR A 143 -20.47 -8.64 -28.52
CA THR A 143 -20.43 -10.02 -28.01
C THR A 143 -19.40 -10.21 -26.90
N ILE A 144 -18.80 -9.14 -26.37
CA ILE A 144 -17.88 -9.24 -25.23
C ILE A 144 -18.64 -9.78 -24.00
N GLY A 145 -18.48 -11.07 -23.74
CA GLY A 145 -19.25 -11.80 -22.73
C GLY A 145 -18.43 -12.34 -21.56
N ALA A 146 -17.09 -12.32 -21.69
CA ALA A 146 -16.20 -12.89 -20.69
C ALA A 146 -14.85 -12.18 -20.57
N LEU A 147 -14.27 -12.27 -19.37
CA LEU A 147 -12.91 -11.85 -19.05
C LEU A 147 -12.09 -13.08 -18.66
N ARG A 148 -10.94 -13.29 -19.29
CA ARG A 148 -9.93 -14.25 -18.81
C ARG A 148 -8.92 -13.50 -17.95
N VAL A 149 -8.88 -13.84 -16.67
CA VAL A 149 -8.05 -13.21 -15.66
C VAL A 149 -6.86 -14.12 -15.38
N GLU A 150 -5.64 -13.62 -15.51
CA GLU A 150 -4.42 -14.39 -15.28
C GLU A 150 -3.52 -13.67 -14.27
N LEU A 151 -2.85 -14.45 -13.42
CA LEU A 151 -1.63 -14.00 -12.76
C LEU A 151 -0.44 -14.56 -13.53
N VAL A 152 0.52 -13.70 -13.84
CA VAL A 152 1.80 -14.09 -14.46
C VAL A 152 2.96 -13.72 -13.55
N ASP A 153 4.01 -14.53 -13.56
CA ASP A 153 5.23 -14.24 -12.81
C ASP A 153 6.12 -13.20 -13.50
N GLN A 154 7.30 -12.95 -12.93
CA GLN A 154 8.27 -11.99 -13.47
C GLN A 154 8.71 -12.33 -14.90
N ALA A 155 8.80 -13.63 -15.24
CA ALA A 155 9.17 -14.12 -16.56
C ALA A 155 7.99 -14.17 -17.55
N GLY A 156 6.78 -13.78 -17.10
CA GLY A 156 5.56 -13.82 -17.92
C GLY A 156 4.91 -15.19 -17.99
N ARG A 157 5.35 -16.16 -17.17
CA ARG A 157 4.72 -17.48 -17.09
C ARG A 157 3.43 -17.37 -16.29
N GLN A 158 2.36 -17.97 -16.81
CA GLN A 158 1.08 -18.04 -16.11
C GLN A 158 1.20 -18.89 -14.85
N ILE A 159 0.77 -18.34 -13.72
CA ILE A 159 0.76 -19.00 -12.41
C ILE A 159 -0.64 -19.15 -11.85
N ALA A 160 -1.65 -18.44 -12.36
CA ALA A 160 -3.06 -18.66 -12.04
C ALA A 160 -3.92 -18.19 -13.21
N GLU A 161 -5.10 -18.77 -13.37
CA GLU A 161 -6.10 -18.33 -14.34
C GLU A 161 -7.51 -18.55 -13.78
N SER A 162 -8.43 -17.65 -14.14
CA SER A 162 -9.87 -17.85 -13.98
C SER A 162 -10.63 -17.14 -15.10
N HIS A 163 -11.88 -17.56 -15.32
CA HIS A 163 -12.80 -16.93 -16.25
C HIS A 163 -13.93 -16.25 -15.49
N LEU A 164 -14.31 -15.07 -15.93
CA LEU A 164 -15.45 -14.32 -15.44
C LEU A 164 -16.42 -14.15 -16.59
N ASN A 165 -17.58 -14.80 -16.50
CA ASN A 165 -18.59 -14.83 -17.54
C ASN A 165 -19.83 -14.04 -17.13
N GLY A 166 -20.76 -13.86 -18.07
CA GLY A 166 -22.08 -13.30 -17.77
C GLY A 166 -22.06 -11.79 -17.50
N LEU A 167 -21.22 -11.06 -18.24
CA LEU A 167 -21.23 -9.60 -18.23
C LEU A 167 -22.62 -9.09 -18.65
N THR A 168 -23.11 -8.04 -17.99
CA THR A 168 -24.43 -7.48 -18.23
C THR A 168 -24.37 -6.10 -18.87
N ALA A 169 -25.47 -5.64 -19.48
CA ALA A 169 -25.54 -4.29 -20.06
C ALA A 169 -25.57 -3.17 -19.00
N ALA A 170 -26.06 -3.46 -17.79
CA ALA A 170 -25.98 -2.56 -16.66
C ALA A 170 -24.65 -2.73 -15.90
N TRP A 171 -24.17 -1.67 -15.25
CA TRP A 171 -23.04 -1.76 -14.33
C TRP A 171 -23.32 -2.77 -13.22
N ARG A 172 -22.46 -3.78 -13.11
CA ARG A 172 -22.46 -4.72 -11.99
C ARG A 172 -21.05 -5.03 -11.57
N THR A 173 -20.86 -5.34 -10.29
CA THR A 173 -19.62 -5.93 -9.82
C THR A 173 -19.66 -7.42 -10.07
N HIS A 174 -18.67 -7.92 -10.82
CA HIS A 174 -18.48 -9.34 -11.09
C HIS A 174 -17.22 -9.82 -10.38
N GLN A 175 -17.18 -11.10 -10.02
CA GLN A 175 -16.08 -11.69 -9.26
C GLN A 175 -15.73 -13.09 -9.76
N CYS A 176 -14.45 -13.46 -9.62
CA CYS A 176 -13.98 -14.83 -9.78
C CYS A 176 -12.79 -15.09 -8.84
N HIS A 177 -12.41 -16.35 -8.68
CA HIS A 177 -11.33 -16.76 -7.78
C HIS A 177 -10.18 -17.38 -8.57
N LEU A 178 -8.96 -16.97 -8.26
CA LEU A 178 -7.73 -17.51 -8.82
C LEU A 178 -7.00 -18.28 -7.73
N ARG A 179 -6.66 -19.55 -8.00
CA ARG A 179 -5.78 -20.33 -7.14
C ARG A 179 -4.37 -20.31 -7.71
N ALA A 180 -3.41 -19.79 -6.96
CA ALA A 180 -2.04 -19.65 -7.44
C ALA A 180 -1.30 -20.99 -7.45
N GLY A 181 -0.71 -21.35 -8.59
CA GLY A 181 0.12 -22.53 -8.79
C GLY A 181 1.59 -22.35 -8.41
N ALA A 182 2.04 -21.11 -8.17
CA ALA A 182 3.43 -20.81 -7.79
C ALA A 182 3.53 -19.58 -6.87
N THR A 183 4.64 -19.50 -6.13
CA THR A 183 5.01 -18.32 -5.31
C THR A 183 5.89 -17.38 -6.13
N THR A 184 5.61 -16.08 -6.09
CA THR A 184 6.45 -15.05 -6.70
C THR A 184 6.33 -13.73 -5.95
N ALA A 185 7.42 -12.99 -5.88
CA ALA A 185 7.45 -11.67 -5.22
C ALA A 185 6.95 -10.53 -6.11
N ALA A 186 6.92 -10.72 -7.44
CA ALA A 186 6.47 -9.68 -8.37
C ALA A 186 5.69 -10.29 -9.55
N ALA A 187 4.50 -10.82 -9.26
CA ALA A 187 3.53 -11.13 -10.28
C ALA A 187 2.94 -9.85 -10.90
N ARG A 188 2.25 -10.04 -12.03
CA ARG A 188 1.38 -9.05 -12.68
C ARG A 188 0.02 -9.69 -12.95
N LEU A 189 -1.02 -8.85 -13.00
CA LEU A 189 -2.39 -9.27 -13.32
C LEU A 189 -2.66 -8.97 -14.80
N ASN A 190 -3.07 -9.97 -15.57
CA ASN A 190 -3.62 -9.76 -16.92
C ASN A 190 -5.14 -9.92 -16.90
N VAL A 191 -5.84 -9.08 -17.63
CA VAL A 191 -7.27 -9.18 -17.91
C VAL A 191 -7.45 -9.17 -19.43
N TRP A 192 -7.78 -10.31 -20.01
CA TRP A 192 -8.04 -10.47 -21.45
C TRP A 192 -9.53 -10.46 -21.73
N PHE A 193 -9.92 -9.86 -22.85
CA PHE A 193 -11.32 -9.73 -23.25
C PHE A 193 -11.65 -10.76 -24.32
N THR A 194 -12.81 -11.41 -24.19
CA THR A 194 -13.30 -12.43 -25.12
C THR A 194 -14.59 -11.97 -25.80
N GLY A 195 -14.62 -11.98 -27.13
CA GLY A 195 -15.68 -11.43 -27.98
C GLY A 195 -15.20 -10.22 -28.80
N GLU A 196 -16.14 -9.46 -29.34
CA GLU A 196 -15.91 -8.21 -30.07
C GLU A 196 -16.98 -7.19 -29.66
N GLY A 197 -16.68 -5.90 -29.67
CA GLY A 197 -17.61 -4.83 -29.28
C GLY A 197 -17.05 -3.86 -28.26
N VAL A 198 -17.90 -3.37 -27.35
CA VAL A 198 -17.58 -2.30 -26.40
C VAL A 198 -17.87 -2.74 -24.96
N LEU A 199 -16.89 -2.55 -24.08
CA LEU A 199 -16.94 -2.93 -22.66
C LEU A 199 -16.44 -1.76 -21.81
N ASP A 200 -17.18 -1.38 -20.78
CA ASP A 200 -16.70 -0.44 -19.77
C ASP A 200 -16.28 -1.20 -18.51
N LEU A 201 -15.15 -0.81 -17.92
CA LEU A 201 -14.61 -1.36 -16.67
C LEU A 201 -14.25 -0.25 -15.68
N ASP A 202 -14.44 -0.53 -14.41
CA ASP A 202 -13.99 0.31 -13.30
C ASP A 202 -13.75 -0.56 -12.05
N MET A 203 -13.09 -0.02 -11.03
CA MET A 203 -12.88 -0.67 -9.73
C MET A 203 -12.30 -2.09 -9.85
N VAL A 204 -11.26 -2.25 -10.68
CA VAL A 204 -10.58 -3.55 -10.88
C VAL A 204 -9.75 -3.88 -9.65
N SER A 205 -10.02 -4.98 -8.97
CA SER A 205 -9.42 -5.32 -7.69
C SER A 205 -8.93 -6.76 -7.66
N LEU A 206 -7.84 -7.00 -6.94
CA LEU A 206 -7.34 -8.34 -6.63
C LEU A 206 -6.90 -8.38 -5.17
N PHE A 207 -7.58 -9.21 -4.38
CA PHE A 207 -7.27 -9.41 -2.97
C PHE A 207 -6.90 -10.86 -2.69
N PRO A 208 -5.96 -11.16 -1.78
CA PRO A 208 -5.93 -12.47 -1.14
C PRO A 208 -7.26 -12.72 -0.41
N THR A 209 -7.79 -13.93 -0.46
CA THR A 209 -9.01 -14.27 0.31
C THR A 209 -8.72 -14.37 1.81
N ALA A 210 -7.50 -14.75 2.16
CA ALA A 210 -7.01 -14.84 3.54
C ALA A 210 -6.45 -13.49 4.04
N THR A 211 -7.32 -12.49 4.18
CA THR A 211 -7.00 -11.22 4.87
C THR A 211 -6.97 -11.43 6.39
N TRP A 212 -6.41 -10.46 7.12
CA TRP A 212 -6.45 -10.47 8.58
C TRP A 212 -7.90 -10.60 9.10
N LYS A 213 -8.14 -11.60 9.96
CA LYS A 213 -9.46 -12.02 10.45
C LYS A 213 -10.52 -12.28 9.36
N GLY A 214 -10.11 -12.55 8.11
CA GLY A 214 -11.02 -12.84 7.00
C GLY A 214 -11.92 -11.67 6.59
N ARG A 215 -11.51 -10.42 6.89
CA ARG A 215 -12.30 -9.22 6.56
C ARG A 215 -12.23 -8.92 5.06
N ASP A 216 -13.39 -8.70 4.43
CA ASP A 216 -13.44 -8.09 3.10
C ASP A 216 -12.88 -6.67 3.15
N ASN A 217 -12.25 -6.21 2.05
CA ASN A 217 -11.51 -4.94 2.02
C ASN A 217 -10.45 -4.85 3.14
N GLY A 218 -9.90 -6.02 3.52
CA GLY A 218 -9.10 -6.17 4.73
C GLY A 218 -7.62 -5.88 4.57
N LEU A 219 -6.89 -6.25 5.62
CA LEU A 219 -5.46 -6.00 5.74
C LEU A 219 -4.65 -7.26 5.44
N ARG A 220 -3.39 -7.05 5.06
CA ARG A 220 -2.42 -8.13 4.87
C ARG A 220 -2.13 -8.82 6.20
N ALA A 221 -2.53 -10.09 6.30
CA ALA A 221 -2.42 -10.87 7.52
C ALA A 221 -0.97 -10.99 8.03
N ASP A 222 0.01 -11.10 7.13
CA ASP A 222 1.42 -11.19 7.50
C ASP A 222 1.94 -9.91 8.16
N LEU A 223 1.57 -8.74 7.65
CA LEU A 223 1.97 -7.45 8.23
C LEU A 223 1.22 -7.15 9.53
N VAL A 224 -0.08 -7.45 9.59
CA VAL A 224 -0.84 -7.25 10.83
C VAL A 224 -0.36 -8.18 11.94
N GLN A 225 0.03 -9.42 11.63
CA GLN A 225 0.62 -10.32 12.63
C GLN A 225 1.87 -9.71 13.27
N LEU A 226 2.76 -9.12 12.46
CA LEU A 226 3.95 -8.43 12.98
C LEU A 226 3.57 -7.26 13.90
N LEU A 227 2.50 -6.53 13.60
CA LEU A 227 1.98 -5.47 14.49
C LEU A 227 1.37 -6.05 15.78
N ALA A 228 0.67 -7.18 15.70
CA ALA A 228 0.09 -7.87 16.86
C ALA A 228 1.17 -8.40 17.80
N ASP A 229 2.26 -8.94 17.26
CA ASP A 229 3.39 -9.46 18.03
C ASP A 229 4.13 -8.37 18.81
N LEU A 230 3.99 -7.09 18.44
CA LEU A 230 4.50 -5.94 19.21
C LEU A 230 3.67 -5.66 20.47
N GLN A 231 2.45 -6.20 20.56
CA GLN A 231 1.47 -5.93 21.63
C GLN A 231 1.33 -4.43 21.95
N PRO A 232 1.01 -3.57 20.94
CA PRO A 232 1.00 -2.13 21.13
C PRO A 232 -0.14 -1.70 22.05
N GLY A 233 0.15 -0.82 23.01
CA GLY A 233 -0.86 -0.21 23.87
C GLY A 233 -1.75 0.78 23.12
N PHE A 234 -1.24 1.43 22.08
CA PHE A 234 -2.01 2.33 21.21
C PHE A 234 -1.54 2.27 19.75
N ILE A 235 -2.39 2.73 18.84
CA ILE A 235 -2.03 2.99 17.44
C ILE A 235 -2.41 4.41 17.02
N ARG A 236 -1.42 5.20 16.59
CA ARG A 236 -1.59 6.54 16.02
C ARG A 236 -1.75 6.46 14.51
N PHE A 237 -2.86 6.95 13.96
CA PHE A 237 -3.17 6.90 12.51
C PHE A 237 -4.04 8.10 12.07
N PRO A 238 -4.17 8.41 10.77
CA PRO A 238 -3.25 8.02 9.70
C PRO A 238 -1.92 8.78 9.80
N GLY A 239 -1.75 9.60 10.86
CA GLY A 239 -0.49 10.00 11.47
C GLY A 239 0.48 10.85 10.63
N GLY A 240 1.17 11.80 11.26
CA GLY A 240 2.30 12.50 10.64
C GLY A 240 1.91 13.54 9.60
N CYS A 241 2.82 13.79 8.66
CA CYS A 241 2.69 14.78 7.60
C CYS A 241 1.59 14.44 6.59
N ILE A 242 1.18 13.18 6.44
CA ILE A 242 0.09 12.82 5.51
C ILE A 242 -1.22 13.54 5.85
N VAL A 243 -1.45 13.83 7.13
CA VAL A 243 -2.66 14.52 7.61
C VAL A 243 -2.70 15.96 7.10
N GLU A 244 -1.53 16.61 7.02
CA GLU A 244 -1.37 17.98 6.57
C GLU A 244 -1.56 18.11 5.05
N GLY A 245 -1.06 17.11 4.30
CA GLY A 245 -0.96 17.19 2.85
C GLY A 245 0.12 18.18 2.39
N PHE A 246 0.32 18.28 1.08
CA PHE A 246 1.26 19.27 0.51
C PHE A 246 0.69 20.69 0.56
N ASN A 247 -0.61 20.82 0.26
CA ASN A 247 -1.42 22.05 0.35
C ASN A 247 -2.80 21.71 0.93
N LEU A 248 -3.66 22.70 1.17
CA LEU A 248 -4.96 22.44 1.79
C LEU A 248 -5.87 21.58 0.92
N SER A 249 -5.78 21.66 -0.41
CA SER A 249 -6.63 20.82 -1.28
C SER A 249 -6.25 19.34 -1.24
N GLN A 250 -4.99 19.02 -0.91
CA GLN A 250 -4.44 17.67 -0.78
C GLN A 250 -4.32 17.19 0.67
N ARG A 251 -4.86 17.92 1.65
CA ARG A 251 -4.89 17.48 3.05
C ARG A 251 -5.74 16.22 3.23
N TYR A 252 -5.44 15.43 4.26
CA TYR A 252 -6.21 14.23 4.55
C TYR A 252 -7.63 14.59 5.01
N GLN A 253 -8.63 14.21 4.21
CA GLN A 253 -10.05 14.42 4.53
C GLN A 253 -10.65 13.09 4.99
N TRP A 254 -10.74 12.86 6.31
CA TRP A 254 -11.14 11.57 6.86
C TRP A 254 -12.51 11.07 6.35
N LYS A 255 -13.44 11.99 6.07
CA LYS A 255 -14.76 11.67 5.48
C LYS A 255 -14.68 11.06 4.08
N ASN A 256 -13.58 11.31 3.35
CA ASN A 256 -13.31 10.68 2.06
C ASN A 256 -12.80 9.24 2.20
N SER A 257 -12.48 8.80 3.43
CA SER A 257 -11.95 7.46 3.70
C SER A 257 -12.95 6.49 4.32
N ILE A 258 -14.23 6.86 4.40
CA ILE A 258 -15.29 6.02 4.98
C ILE A 258 -16.40 5.77 3.96
N GLY A 259 -17.19 4.72 4.20
CA GLY A 259 -18.27 4.30 3.30
C GLY A 259 -17.78 3.40 2.17
N PRO A 260 -18.62 3.20 1.14
CA PRO A 260 -18.30 2.37 -0.03
C PRO A 260 -16.99 2.80 -0.69
N VAL A 261 -16.14 1.83 -0.97
CA VAL A 261 -14.77 2.04 -1.46
C VAL A 261 -14.74 2.74 -2.81
N ASP A 262 -15.68 2.41 -3.69
CA ASP A 262 -15.86 3.04 -5.01
C ASP A 262 -16.29 4.50 -4.93
N GLN A 263 -16.72 4.97 -3.76
CA GLN A 263 -17.04 6.37 -3.50
C GLN A 263 -15.90 7.12 -2.82
N ARG A 264 -14.83 6.47 -2.38
CA ARG A 264 -13.71 7.12 -1.69
C ARG A 264 -12.83 7.86 -2.70
N VAL A 265 -12.69 9.18 -2.53
CA VAL A 265 -12.03 10.07 -3.51
C VAL A 265 -10.53 9.85 -3.47
N VAL A 266 -9.96 9.35 -4.57
CA VAL A 266 -8.50 9.16 -4.68
C VAL A 266 -7.78 10.51 -4.58
N THR A 267 -6.65 10.57 -3.87
CA THR A 267 -5.82 11.77 -3.81
C THR A 267 -4.34 11.43 -3.97
N ILE A 268 -3.55 12.42 -4.37
CA ILE A 268 -2.08 12.27 -4.46
C ILE A 268 -1.55 12.09 -3.03
N ASN A 269 -0.74 11.06 -2.81
CA ASN A 269 -0.09 10.88 -1.52
C ASN A 269 0.95 12.00 -1.34
N ARG A 270 1.04 12.60 -0.16
CA ARG A 270 2.01 13.67 0.12
C ARG A 270 3.45 13.29 -0.26
N TRP A 271 3.83 12.02 -0.10
CA TRP A 271 5.18 11.51 -0.38
C TRP A 271 5.46 11.27 -1.88
N ASN A 272 4.50 11.52 -2.76
CA ASN A 272 4.62 11.32 -4.21
C ASN A 272 5.83 12.08 -4.81
N PHE A 273 6.01 13.34 -4.42
CA PHE A 273 7.03 14.24 -5.00
C PHE A 273 7.90 14.95 -3.94
N GLU A 274 7.78 14.60 -2.67
CA GLU A 274 8.50 15.26 -1.56
C GLU A 274 10.02 15.08 -1.66
N PHE A 275 10.47 13.87 -2.03
CA PHE A 275 11.91 13.56 -2.12
C PHE A 275 12.41 13.67 -3.56
N LYS A 276 13.03 14.82 -3.91
CA LYS A 276 13.58 15.07 -5.27
C LYS A 276 14.53 13.97 -5.78
N HIS A 277 15.31 13.35 -4.89
CA HIS A 277 16.27 12.29 -5.24
C HIS A 277 15.64 10.89 -5.28
N ARG A 278 14.36 10.75 -4.92
CA ARG A 278 13.62 9.49 -4.89
C ARG A 278 12.13 9.74 -5.17
N PRO A 279 11.78 10.23 -6.38
CA PRO A 279 10.38 10.51 -6.70
C PRO A 279 9.55 9.22 -6.72
N THR A 280 8.31 9.32 -6.30
CA THR A 280 7.31 8.23 -6.38
C THR A 280 6.06 8.74 -7.07
N PRO A 281 6.14 9.06 -8.38
CA PRO A 281 5.05 9.70 -9.10
C PRO A 281 3.77 8.85 -9.08
N ASP A 282 3.90 7.55 -8.86
CA ASP A 282 2.82 6.58 -8.75
C ASP A 282 2.24 6.37 -7.35
N TYR A 283 2.58 7.22 -6.38
CA TYR A 283 2.08 7.10 -5.03
C TYR A 283 0.85 7.97 -4.80
N TYR A 284 -0.30 7.30 -4.64
CA TYR A 284 -1.60 7.91 -4.36
C TYR A 284 -2.23 7.19 -3.18
N GLN A 285 -3.25 7.82 -2.61
CA GLN A 285 -4.09 7.24 -1.57
C GLN A 285 -5.44 6.88 -2.19
N SER A 286 -5.71 5.58 -2.28
CA SER A 286 -7.01 5.04 -2.66
C SER A 286 -8.05 5.19 -1.55
N TYR A 287 -7.57 5.40 -0.32
CA TYR A 287 -8.34 5.30 0.92
C TYR A 287 -9.06 3.96 1.11
N GLY A 288 -8.61 2.88 0.47
CA GLY A 288 -9.10 1.54 0.74
C GLY A 288 -8.87 1.12 2.19
N LEU A 289 -7.71 1.49 2.75
CA LEU A 289 -7.46 1.56 4.19
C LEU A 289 -7.78 2.97 4.69
N GLY A 290 -8.99 3.12 5.24
CA GLY A 290 -9.50 4.37 5.78
C GLY A 290 -9.74 4.30 7.28
N PHE A 291 -10.41 5.33 7.82
CA PHE A 291 -10.65 5.44 9.28
C PHE A 291 -11.37 4.22 9.84
N TYR A 292 -12.37 3.69 9.13
CA TYR A 292 -13.08 2.49 9.58
C TYR A 292 -12.13 1.30 9.71
N GLU A 293 -11.31 1.04 8.69
CA GLU A 293 -10.34 -0.07 8.71
C GLU A 293 -9.25 0.12 9.78
N TYR A 294 -8.82 1.35 10.08
CA TYR A 294 -7.89 1.62 11.19
C TYR A 294 -8.51 1.37 12.57
N PHE A 295 -9.77 1.74 12.79
CA PHE A 295 -10.45 1.43 14.06
C PHE A 295 -10.61 -0.08 14.25
N LEU A 296 -10.93 -0.80 13.17
CA LEU A 296 -10.98 -2.26 13.20
C LEU A 296 -9.61 -2.88 13.51
N LEU A 297 -8.53 -2.32 12.95
CA LEU A 297 -7.17 -2.74 13.29
C LEU A 297 -6.87 -2.50 14.78
N ALA A 298 -7.19 -1.32 15.32
CA ALA A 298 -6.98 -1.02 16.74
C ALA A 298 -7.71 -2.02 17.65
N GLU A 299 -9.00 -2.28 17.35
CA GLU A 299 -9.80 -3.29 18.04
C GLU A 299 -9.17 -4.68 17.94
N ASP A 300 -8.70 -5.06 16.75
CA ASP A 300 -8.11 -6.37 16.50
C ASP A 300 -6.79 -6.60 17.24
N LEU A 301 -6.03 -5.53 17.46
CA LEU A 301 -4.75 -5.54 18.19
C LEU A 301 -4.94 -5.40 19.71
N GLY A 302 -6.15 -5.06 20.18
CA GLY A 302 -6.37 -4.68 21.58
C GLY A 302 -5.69 -3.36 21.97
N ALA A 303 -5.43 -2.49 20.99
CA ALA A 303 -4.73 -1.22 21.16
C ALA A 303 -5.72 -0.05 21.22
N GLU A 304 -5.44 0.97 22.02
CA GLU A 304 -6.22 2.20 22.02
C GLU A 304 -6.02 2.98 20.69
N PRO A 305 -7.09 3.38 19.98
CA PRO A 305 -6.96 4.16 18.77
C PRO A 305 -6.63 5.63 19.09
N MET A 306 -5.62 6.17 18.42
CA MET A 306 -5.29 7.60 18.44
C MET A 306 -5.44 8.21 17.03
N PRO A 307 -6.68 8.49 16.60
CA PRO A 307 -6.96 9.08 15.28
C PRO A 307 -6.51 10.54 15.23
N ILE A 308 -5.85 10.91 14.13
CA ILE A 308 -5.38 12.27 13.87
C ILE A 308 -6.24 12.88 12.75
N VAL A 309 -6.82 14.04 13.03
CA VAL A 309 -7.63 14.81 12.08
C VAL A 309 -6.90 16.09 11.73
N ASN A 310 -6.96 16.49 10.45
CA ASN A 310 -6.39 17.76 10.02
C ASN A 310 -7.03 18.93 10.78
N CYS A 311 -6.21 19.82 11.34
CA CYS A 311 -6.64 20.96 12.15
C CYS A 311 -6.73 22.29 11.37
N GLY A 312 -6.91 22.23 10.04
CA GLY A 312 -7.02 23.41 9.19
C GLY A 312 -5.68 23.94 8.70
N MET A 313 -4.67 23.09 8.52
CA MET A 313 -3.36 23.51 8.01
C MET A 313 -2.76 22.50 7.04
N ALA A 314 -2.01 23.03 6.08
CA ALA A 314 -1.10 22.27 5.23
C ALA A 314 0.30 22.21 5.84
N CYS A 315 1.16 21.34 5.30
CA CYS A 315 2.51 21.17 5.82
C CYS A 315 3.28 22.50 5.72
N GLN A 316 3.83 22.95 6.86
CA GLN A 316 4.54 24.23 6.96
C GLN A 316 5.85 24.24 6.17
N PHE A 317 6.44 23.07 5.91
CA PHE A 317 7.62 22.94 5.06
C PHE A 317 7.31 23.09 3.56
N ASN A 318 6.05 22.93 3.16
CA ASN A 318 5.63 23.03 1.76
C ASN A 318 4.95 24.38 1.49
N THR A 319 3.63 24.49 1.70
CA THR A 319 2.88 25.71 1.37
C THR A 319 2.50 26.56 2.59
N ALA A 320 2.53 25.99 3.81
CA ALA A 320 2.13 26.67 5.04
C ALA A 320 0.72 27.32 4.99
N GLU A 321 -0.15 26.81 4.12
CA GLU A 321 -1.54 27.28 4.02
C GLU A 321 -2.33 26.96 5.30
N LEU A 322 -3.18 27.90 5.72
CA LEU A 322 -4.11 27.74 6.84
C LEU A 322 -5.54 27.95 6.35
N ALA A 323 -6.45 27.09 6.76
CA ALA A 323 -7.88 27.32 6.62
C ALA A 323 -8.30 28.38 7.65
N PRO A 324 -9.14 29.36 7.26
CA PRO A 324 -9.60 30.43 8.14
C PRO A 324 -10.41 29.94 9.35
#